data_AF-A0A4Q7PAR8-F1
#
_entry.id   AF-A0A4Q7PAR8-F1
#
_cell.length_a   1.000
_cell.length_b   1.000
_cell.length_c   1.000
_cell.angle_alpha   90.00
_cell.angle_beta   90.00
_cell.angle_gamma   90.00
#
_symmetry.space_group_name_H-M   'P 1'
#
loop_
_entity.id
_entity.type
_entity.pdbx_description
1 polymer ?
#
loop_
_entity_poly.entity_id
_entity_poly.type
_entity_poly.pdbx_seq_one_letter_code
_entity_poly.pdbx_strand_id
1 'polypeptide(L)' 'MTQAPIDILFSILFLLLSYFFSVLALIHVYIPGGIRQIKGLDQKIREVVNFPRVFGISLLIASLITGIMFYTFIYPSYR' A
#
# COMPACT_ATOMS: atom_id res chain seq x y z
N MET A 1 11.36 -16.16 -27.75
CA MET A 1 11.95 -16.17 -26.40
C MET A 1 12.17 -14.73 -25.96
N THR A 2 11.15 -14.10 -25.37
CA THR A 2 11.18 -12.71 -24.84
C THR A 2 10.15 -12.54 -23.70
N GLN A 3 9.80 -13.62 -22.98
CA GLN A 3 8.76 -13.60 -21.94
C GLN A 3 9.27 -13.17 -20.56
N ALA A 4 10.55 -13.39 -20.26
CA ALA A 4 11.17 -13.03 -18.98
C ALA A 4 10.90 -11.58 -18.48
N PRO A 5 10.98 -10.51 -19.29
CA PRO A 5 10.74 -9.16 -18.80
C PRO A 5 9.27 -8.90 -18.44
N ILE A 6 8.34 -9.56 -19.13
CA ILE A 6 6.90 -9.42 -18.88
C ILE A 6 6.53 -10.12 -17.57
N ASP A 7 7.05 -11.33 -17.35
CA ASP A 7 6.79 -12.10 -16.13
C ASP A 7 7.33 -11.41 -14.87
N ILE A 8 8.51 -10.77 -14.98
CA ILE A 8 9.08 -9.93 -13.90
C ILE A 8 8.16 -8.76 -13.59
N LEU A 9 7.68 -8.05 -14.62
CA LEU A 9 6.80 -6.89 -14.44
C LEU A 9 5.48 -7.28 -13.76
N PHE A 10 4.85 -8.37 -14.18
CA PHE A 10 3.63 -8.87 -13.53
C PHE A 10 3.89 -9.33 -12.10
N SER A 11 5.02 -9.98 -11.83
CA SER A 11 5.39 -10.41 -10.48
C SER A 11 5.55 -9.21 -9.54
N ILE A 12 6.26 -8.16 -9.97
CA ILE A 12 6.39 -6.91 -9.20
C ILE A 12 5.03 -6.26 -8.98
N LEU A 13 4.19 -6.19 -10.02
CA LEU A 13 2.89 -5.54 -9.94
C LEU A 13 1.96 -6.27 -8.95
N PHE A 14 1.91 -7.61 -9.02
CA PHE A 14 1.14 -8.43 -8.08
C PHE A 14 1.66 -8.30 -6.65
N LEU A 15 2.98 -8.31 -6.49
CA LEU A 15 3.62 -8.17 -5.18
C LEU A 15 3.27 -6.80 -4.57
N LEU A 16 3.35 -5.74 -5.37
CA LEU A 16 2.98 -4.38 -4.97
C LEU A 16 1.52 -4.27 -4.55
N LEU A 17 0.60 -4.78 -5.38
CA LEU A 17 -0.83 -4.76 -5.09
C LEU A 17 -1.18 -5.55 -3.82
N SER A 18 -0.59 -6.74 -3.66
CA SER A 18 -0.83 -7.59 -2.49
C SER A 18 -0.37 -6.90 -1.20
N TYR A 19 0.85 -6.35 -1.19
CA TYR A 19 1.34 -5.61 -0.03
C TYR A 19 0.56 -4.31 0.17
N PHE A 20 0.15 -3.63 -0.89
CA PHE A 20 -0.68 -2.44 -0.80
C PHE A 20 -2.00 -2.72 -0.08
N PHE A 21 -2.74 -3.74 -0.49
CA PHE A 21 -3.99 -4.11 0.18
C PHE A 21 -3.77 -4.60 1.61
N SER A 22 -2.69 -5.35 1.85
CA SER A 22 -2.37 -5.85 3.20
C SER A 22 -2.06 -4.70 4.16
N VAL A 23 -1.23 -3.74 3.73
CA VAL A 23 -0.88 -2.54 4.49
C VAL A 23 -2.11 -1.65 4.69
N LEU A 24 -2.95 -1.49 3.66
CA LEU A 24 -4.19 -0.75 3.78
C LEU A 24 -5.12 -1.39 4.82
N ALA A 25 -5.30 -2.72 4.77
CA ALA A 25 -6.13 -3.46 5.72
C ALA A 25 -5.58 -3.39 7.16
N LEU A 26 -4.26 -3.47 7.34
CA LEU A 26 -3.63 -3.47 8.65
C LEU A 26 -3.55 -2.07 9.28
N ILE A 27 -3.20 -1.05 8.49
CA ILE A 27 -2.76 0.25 9.03
C ILE A 27 -3.85 1.32 8.88
N HIS A 28 -4.94 1.12 8.13
CA HIS A 28 -5.97 2.17 7.96
C HIS A 28 -6.51 2.74 9.28
N VAL A 29 -6.54 1.95 10.36
CA VAL A 29 -6.96 2.37 11.71
C VAL A 29 -5.82 3.03 12.51
N TYR A 30 -4.57 2.64 12.26
CA TYR A 30 -3.40 3.08 13.04
C TYR A 30 -2.70 4.32 12.46
N ILE A 31 -3.13 4.82 11.29
CA ILE A 31 -2.49 5.97 10.66
C ILE A 31 -2.79 7.25 11.45
N PRO A 32 -1.76 7.92 12.00
CA PRO A 32 -1.95 9.17 12.76
C PRO A 32 -2.46 10.27 11.83
N GLY A 33 -3.61 10.84 12.17
CA GLY A 33 -4.33 11.81 11.33
C GLY A 33 -4.97 11.21 10.08
N GLY A 34 -5.12 9.88 10.04
CA GLY A 34 -5.95 9.14 9.10
C GLY A 34 -7.45 9.26 9.43
N ILE A 35 -7.79 9.58 10.68
CA ILE A 35 -9.16 9.91 11.11
C ILE A 35 -9.20 11.41 11.43
N ARG A 36 -10.07 12.15 10.76
CA ARG A 36 -10.38 13.55 11.06
C ARG A 36 -11.76 13.62 11.69
N GLN A 37 -11.82 14.22 12.87
CA GLN A 37 -13.10 14.56 13.49
C GLN A 37 -13.59 15.87 12.88
N ILE A 38 -14.72 15.80 12.17
CA ILE A 38 -15.38 16.98 11.61
C ILE A 38 -16.64 17.22 12.44
N LYS A 39 -16.80 18.46 12.91
CA LYS A 39 -18.04 18.86 13.59
C LYS A 39 -19.08 19.11 12.51
N GLY A 40 -20.08 18.23 12.40
CA GLY A 40 -21.19 18.41 11.48
C GLY A 40 -22.07 19.59 11.90
N LEU A 41 -22.88 20.10 10.94
CA LEU A 41 -23.92 21.12 11.19
C LEU A 41 -24.87 20.76 12.34
N ASP A 42 -25.03 19.45 12.59
CA ASP A 42 -25.90 18.87 13.61
C ASP A 42 -25.23 18.78 15.01
N GLN A 43 -24.11 19.48 15.22
CA GLN A 43 -23.22 19.41 16.39
C GLN A 43 -22.64 18.02 16.73
N LYS A 44 -22.99 16.97 15.97
CA LYS A 44 -22.42 15.63 16.10
C LYS A 44 -21.00 15.58 15.54
N ILE A 45 -20.09 14.99 16.32
CA ILE A 45 -18.73 14.68 15.89
C ILE A 45 -18.81 13.48 14.94
N ARG A 46 -18.38 13.66 13.68
CA ARG A 46 -18.22 12.56 12.73
C ARG A 46 -16.75 12.29 12.49
N GLU A 47 -16.38 11.03 12.59
CA GLU A 47 -15.07 10.55 12.17
C GLU A 47 -15.09 10.35 10.66
N VAL A 48 -14.21 11.07 9.97
CA VAL A 48 -14.04 10.97 8.52
C VAL A 48 -12.63 10.50 8.23
N VAL A 49 -12.53 9.44 7.43
CA VAL A 49 -11.25 8.90 7.01
C VAL A 49 -10.61 9.85 6.00
N ASN A 50 -9.38 10.27 6.28
CA ASN A 50 -8.54 11.02 5.38
C ASN A 50 -7.90 10.06 4.36
N PHE A 51 -8.73 9.61 3.41
CA PHE A 51 -8.37 8.69 2.34
C PHE A 51 -7.03 9.01 1.66
N PRO A 52 -6.73 10.24 1.20
CA PRO A 52 -5.46 10.49 0.48
C PRO A 52 -4.24 10.26 1.36
N ARG A 53 -4.34 10.56 2.67
CA ARG A 53 -3.24 10.30 3.62
C ARG A 53 -3.08 8.81 3.89
N VAL A 54 -4.19 8.10 4.13
CA VAL A 54 -4.19 6.65 4.37
C VAL A 54 -3.62 5.90 3.17
N PHE A 55 -4.07 6.28 1.97
CA PHE A 55 -3.62 5.70 0.71
C PHE A 55 -2.14 5.97 0.46
N GLY A 56 -1.69 7.21 0.63
CA GLY A 56 -0.29 7.60 0.40
C GLY A 56 0.69 6.88 1.33
N ILE A 57 0.38 6.80 2.62
CA ILE A 57 1.22 6.07 3.59
C ILE A 57 1.23 4.57 3.27
N SER A 58 0.06 4.01 2.93
CA SER A 58 -0.04 2.59 2.58
C SER A 58 0.77 2.26 1.33
N LEU A 59 0.75 3.14 0.33
CA LEU A 59 1.54 2.99 -0.91
C LEU A 59 3.05 3.07 -0.64
N LEU A 60 3.49 4.00 0.22
CA LEU A 60 4.89 4.12 0.60
C LEU A 60 5.42 2.85 1.28
N ILE A 61 4.70 2.35 2.27
CA ILE A 61 5.08 1.13 3.00
C ILE A 61 5.04 -0.08 2.07
N ALA A 62 3.99 -0.22 1.26
CA ALA A 62 3.87 -1.31 0.31
C ALA A 62 4.99 -1.31 -0.73
N SER A 63 5.35 -0.14 -1.27
CA SER A 63 6.46 0.02 -2.22
C SER A 63 7.79 -0.41 -1.60
N LEU A 64 8.05 0.00 -0.35
CA LEU A 64 9.26 -0.39 0.38
C LEU A 64 9.34 -1.92 0.57
N ILE A 65 8.26 -2.53 1.06
CA ILE A 65 8.19 -3.99 1.28
C ILE A 65 8.35 -4.74 -0.05
N THR A 66 7.68 -4.26 -1.10
CA THR A 66 7.77 -4.85 -2.45
C THR A 66 9.20 -4.80 -2.98
N GLY A 67 9.89 -3.67 -2.82
CA GLY A 67 11.29 -3.53 -3.23
C GLY A 67 12.21 -4.52 -2.50
N ILE A 68 12.05 -4.65 -1.17
CA ILE A 68 12.83 -5.59 -0.36
C ILE A 68 12.57 -7.03 -0.83
N MET A 69 11.31 -7.42 -0.93
CA MET A 69 10.90 -8.78 -1.32
C MET A 69 11.33 -9.11 -2.75
N PHE A 70 11.23 -8.15 -3.67
CA PHE A 70 11.71 -8.31 -5.02
C PHE A 70 13.22 -8.54 -5.04
N TYR A 71 14.00 -7.72 -4.32
CA TYR A 71 15.45 -7.85 -4.26
C TYR A 71 15.90 -9.17 -3.62
N THR A 72 15.21 -9.65 -2.59
CA THR A 72 15.62 -10.86 -1.85
C THR A 72 15.16 -12.16 -2.49
N PHE A 73 13.97 -12.19 -3.10
CA PHE A 73 13.37 -13.45 -3.59
C PHE A 73 13.28 -13.52 -5.12
N ILE A 74 13.02 -12.40 -5.79
CA ILE A 74 12.73 -12.39 -7.21
C ILE A 74 14.02 -12.15 -8.00
N TYR A 75 14.76 -11.08 -7.71
CA TYR A 75 16.01 -10.71 -8.41
C TYR A 75 17.06 -11.85 -8.46
N PRO A 76 17.33 -12.61 -7.38
CA PRO A 76 18.33 -13.68 -7.42
C PRO A 76 17.92 -14.85 -8.33
N SER A 77 16.62 -15.04 -8.58
CA SER A 77 16.10 -16.09 -9.46
C SER A 77 16.32 -15.81 -10.94
N TYR A 78 16.70 -14.57 -11.30
CA TYR A 78 16.97 -14.14 -12.68
C TYR A 78 18.46 -13.86 -12.94
N ARG A 79 19.33 -14.14 -11.97
CA ARG A 79 20.79 -14.05 -12.11
C ARG A 79 21.35 -15.39 -12.58
#